data_AF-A0A8T7AHV5-F1
#
_entry.id   AF-A0A8T7AHV5-F1
#
_cell.length_a   1.000
_cell.length_b   1.000
_cell.length_c   1.000
_cell.angle_alpha   90.00
_cell.angle_beta   90.00
_cell.angle_gamma   90.00
#
_symmetry.space_group_name_H-M   'P 1'
#
loop_
_entity.id
_entity.type
_entity.pdbx_description
1 polymer ?
#
loop_
_entity_poly.entity_id
_entity_poly.type
_entity_poly.pdbx_seq_one_letter_code
_entity_poly.pdbx_strand_id
1 'polypeptide(L)'
;LSGLQMRVGINSGEVIAGNIGSEVRMDYTVIGDNVNVASRIEGICSPGGVFVSERTYADLGDEVTATRMEPVKVKNRDEPVQTYSITITQE
;
A
#
# COMPACT_ATOMS: atom_id res chain seq x y z
N LEU A 1 17.04 -21.04 -9.99
CA LEU A 1 17.40 -19.94 -9.07
C LEU A 1 16.23 -18.99 -9.03
N SER A 2 15.50 -18.92 -7.92
CA SER A 2 14.49 -17.86 -7.73
C SER A 2 15.25 -16.55 -7.56
N GLY A 3 15.14 -15.65 -8.55
CA GLY A 3 15.74 -14.32 -8.48
C GLY A 3 15.20 -13.51 -7.29
N LEU A 4 15.77 -12.33 -7.08
CA LEU A 4 15.25 -11.37 -6.09
C LEU A 4 13.79 -11.02 -6.43
N GLN A 5 12.89 -11.15 -5.45
CA GLN A 5 11.47 -10.80 -5.58
C GLN A 5 11.12 -9.67 -4.61
N MET A 6 10.27 -8.75 -5.06
CA MET A 6 9.79 -7.62 -4.27
C MET A 6 8.30 -7.77 -3.99
N ARG A 7 7.85 -7.26 -2.84
CA ARG A 7 6.42 -7.05 -2.56
C ARG A 7 6.15 -5.55 -2.56
N VAL A 8 5.02 -5.16 -3.14
CA VAL A 8 4.63 -3.74 -3.22
C VAL A 8 3.21 -3.60 -2.72
N GLY A 9 3.01 -2.70 -1.75
CA GLY A 9 1.70 -2.29 -1.26
C GLY A 9 1.49 -0.79 -1.46
N ILE A 10 0.38 -0.40 -2.09
CA ILE A 10 0.07 1.01 -2.41
C ILE A 10 -1.28 1.39 -1.79
N ASN A 11 -1.32 2.57 -1.18
CA ASN A 11 -2.54 3.15 -0.62
C ASN A 11 -2.60 4.65 -0.91
N SER A 12 -3.79 5.14 -1.24
CA SER A 12 -4.09 6.56 -1.46
C SER A 12 -4.90 7.07 -0.26
N GLY A 13 -4.45 8.17 0.35
CA GLY A 13 -5.18 8.80 1.44
C GLY A 13 -4.42 9.96 2.06
N GLU A 14 -5.11 10.71 2.91
CA GLU A 14 -4.52 11.86 3.61
C GLU A 14 -3.44 11.41 4.61
N VAL A 15 -2.36 12.20 4.66
CA VAL A 15 -1.21 11.99 5.55
C VAL A 15 -0.72 13.33 6.06
N ILE A 16 0.02 13.31 7.17
CA ILE A 16 0.78 14.47 7.63
C ILE A 16 2.20 14.32 7.09
N ALA A 17 2.65 15.29 6.29
CA ALA A 17 4.00 15.35 5.76
C ALA A 17 4.76 16.54 6.35
N GLY A 18 6.03 16.35 6.70
CA GLY A 18 6.87 17.44 7.19
C GLY A 18 8.18 16.96 7.81
N ASN A 19 8.94 17.90 8.37
CA ASN A 19 10.11 17.61 9.18
C ASN A 19 9.66 17.09 10.55
N ILE A 20 9.86 15.81 10.80
CA ILE A 20 9.42 15.14 12.03
C ILE A 20 10.64 14.48 12.68
N GLY A 21 10.78 14.65 13.99
CA GLY A 21 11.89 14.08 14.74
C GLY A 21 12.21 14.89 15.99
N SER A 22 13.34 14.58 16.63
CA SER A 22 13.84 15.34 17.77
C SER A 22 14.68 16.54 17.29
N GLU A 23 15.02 17.45 18.21
CA GLU A 23 15.91 18.58 17.91
C GLU A 23 17.26 18.16 17.30
N VAL A 24 17.72 16.95 17.63
CA VAL A 24 19.03 16.42 17.20
C VAL A 24 18.93 15.66 15.87
N ARG A 25 17.73 15.19 15.49
CA ARG A 25 17.51 14.44 14.26
C ARG A 25 16.09 14.67 13.74
N MET A 26 16.00 15.47 12.69
CA MET A 26 14.78 15.67 11.91
C MET A 26 14.91 14.97 10.56
N ASP A 27 13.87 14.22 10.18
CA ASP A 27 13.73 13.62 8.87
C ASP A 27 12.46 14.18 8.21
N TYR A 28 12.52 14.53 6.92
CA TYR A 28 11.31 14.85 6.16
C TYR A 28 10.59 13.53 5.86
N THR A 29 9.41 13.33 6.45
CA THR A 29 8.70 12.05 6.38
C THR A 29 7.19 12.26 6.40
N VAL A 30 6.46 11.16 6.17
CA VAL A 30 5.01 11.10 6.26
C VAL A 30 4.60 10.22 7.44
N ILE A 31 3.59 10.67 8.19
CA ILE A 31 2.95 9.90 9.25
C ILE A 31 1.45 9.89 9.06
N GLY A 32 0.81 8.89 9.66
CA GLY A 32 -0.64 8.77 9.67
C GLY A 32 -1.08 7.35 9.43
N ASP A 33 -2.37 7.12 9.66
CA ASP A 33 -2.97 5.80 9.55
C ASP A 33 -2.90 5.23 8.12
N ASN A 34 -3.04 6.08 7.09
CA ASN A 34 -2.89 5.65 5.69
C ASN A 34 -1.48 5.11 5.33
N VAL A 35 -0.44 5.49 6.07
CA VAL A 35 0.92 4.92 5.92
C VAL A 35 0.94 3.48 6.45
N ASN A 36 0.26 3.21 7.57
CA ASN A 36 0.14 1.86 8.13
C ASN A 36 -0.69 0.94 7.24
N VAL A 37 -1.72 1.49 6.57
CA VAL A 37 -2.50 0.74 5.56
C VAL A 37 -1.58 0.27 4.42
N ALA A 38 -0.78 1.17 3.83
CA ALA A 38 0.15 0.79 2.75
C ALA A 38 1.11 -0.32 3.20
N SER A 39 1.71 -0.18 4.39
CA SER A 39 2.59 -1.21 4.96
C SER A 39 1.87 -2.54 5.21
N ARG A 40 0.62 -2.50 5.70
CA ARG A 40 -0.17 -3.72 5.89
C ARG A 40 -0.48 -4.42 4.57
N ILE A 41 -0.79 -3.65 3.52
CA ILE A 41 -1.04 -4.19 2.18
C ILE A 41 0.22 -4.86 1.62
N GLU A 42 1.41 -4.26 1.76
CA GLU A 42 2.67 -4.89 1.37
C GLU A 42 2.89 -6.22 2.11
N GLY A 43 2.62 -6.25 3.41
CA GLY A 43 2.84 -7.44 4.24
C GLY A 43 1.98 -8.65 3.87
N ILE A 44 0.81 -8.45 3.24
CA ILE A 44 -0.04 -9.54 2.74
C ILE A 44 0.20 -9.89 1.27
N CYS A 45 1.02 -9.10 0.58
CA CYS A 45 1.28 -9.28 -0.83
C CYS A 45 2.10 -10.56 -1.07
N SER A 46 1.80 -11.25 -2.17
CA SER A 46 2.64 -12.37 -2.61
C SER A 46 4.00 -11.87 -3.13
N PRO A 47 5.11 -12.61 -2.99
CA PRO A 47 6.39 -12.25 -3.59
C PRO A 47 6.27 -12.02 -5.10
N GLY A 48 6.77 -10.87 -5.57
CA GLY A 48 6.63 -10.42 -6.97
C GLY A 48 5.31 -9.71 -7.28
N GLY A 49 4.39 -9.63 -6.32
CA GLY A 49 3.08 -9.00 -6.49
C GLY A 49 3.06 -7.50 -6.18
N VAL A 50 2.01 -6.85 -6.68
CA VAL A 50 1.66 -5.46 -6.37
C VAL A 50 0.21 -5.44 -5.92
N PHE A 51 -0.02 -5.06 -4.67
CA PHE A 51 -1.36 -4.95 -4.10
C PHE A 51 -1.69 -3.48 -3.84
N VAL A 52 -2.95 -3.10 -4.05
CA VAL A 52 -3.41 -1.73 -3.86
C VAL A 52 -4.68 -1.68 -3.02
N SER A 53 -4.91 -0.56 -2.32
CA SER A 53 -6.18 -0.27 -1.64
C SER A 53 -7.32 -0.05 -2.65
N GLU A 54 -8.57 -0.18 -2.20
CA GLU A 54 -9.74 0.18 -2.99
C GLU A 54 -9.72 1.62 -3.51
N ARG A 55 -9.25 2.58 -2.69
CA ARG A 55 -9.15 3.97 -3.12
C ARG A 55 -8.14 4.15 -4.25
N THR A 56 -6.96 3.56 -4.10
CA THR A 56 -5.94 3.56 -5.16
C THR A 56 -6.46 2.88 -6.42
N TYR A 57 -7.16 1.75 -6.29
CA TYR A 57 -7.76 1.07 -7.43
C TYR A 57 -8.77 1.97 -8.17
N ALA A 58 -9.63 2.66 -7.44
CA ALA A 58 -10.59 3.61 -8.01
C ALA A 58 -9.90 4.78 -8.75
N ASP A 59 -8.75 5.24 -8.25
CA ASP A 59 -7.97 6.32 -8.88
C ASP A 59 -7.25 5.88 -10.17
N LEU A 60 -7.01 4.57 -10.38
CA LEU A 60 -6.29 4.03 -11.54
C LEU A 60 -7.15 3.91 -12.81
N GLY A 61 -8.49 3.87 -12.67
CA GLY A 61 -9.40 3.70 -13.80
C GLY A 61 -9.18 2.38 -14.58
N ASP A 62 -9.49 2.40 -15.88
CA ASP A 62 -9.48 1.21 -16.75
C ASP A 62 -8.08 0.82 -17.29
N GLU A 63 -7.04 1.56 -16.92
CA GLU A 63 -5.66 1.30 -17.41
C GLU A 63 -5.04 0.04 -16.80
N VAL A 64 -5.62 -0.48 -15.71
CA VAL A 64 -5.02 -1.55 -14.92
C VAL A 64 -6.02 -2.67 -14.65
N THR A 65 -5.65 -3.90 -15.03
CA THR A 65 -6.42 -5.10 -14.66
C THR A 65 -6.04 -5.55 -13.25
N ALA A 66 -7.04 -5.79 -12.41
CA ALA A 66 -6.81 -6.22 -11.03
C ALA A 66 -7.81 -7.28 -10.57
N THR A 67 -7.39 -8.11 -9.62
CA THR A 67 -8.22 -9.11 -8.94
C THR A 67 -8.58 -8.62 -7.55
N ARG A 68 -9.87 -8.60 -7.21
CA ARG A 68 -10.34 -8.26 -5.86
C ARG A 68 -9.88 -9.33 -4.87
N MET A 69 -9.22 -8.92 -3.79
CA MET A 69 -8.68 -9.80 -2.76
C MET A 69 -9.53 -9.75 -1.49
N GLU A 70 -9.20 -10.55 -0.48
CA GLU A 70 -9.87 -10.43 0.81
C GLU A 70 -9.54 -9.09 1.50
N PRO A 71 -10.52 -8.44 2.16
CA PRO A 71 -10.26 -7.25 2.96
C PRO A 71 -9.27 -7.53 4.09
N VAL A 72 -8.39 -6.57 4.36
CA VAL A 72 -7.38 -6.69 5.41
C VAL A 72 -7.71 -5.81 6.61
N LYS A 73 -7.61 -6.38 7.80
CA LYS A 73 -7.73 -5.61 9.04
C LYS A 73 -6.42 -4.88 9.33
N VAL A 74 -6.51 -3.56 9.48
CA VAL A 74 -5.40 -2.69 9.87
C VAL A 74 -5.58 -2.30 11.33
N LYS A 75 -4.46 -2.19 12.06
CA LYS A 75 -4.51 -1.77 13.47
C LYS A 75 -5.09 -0.35 13.54
N ASN A 76 -5.99 -0.11 14.49
CA ASN A 76 -6.69 1.17 14.70
C ASN A 76 -7.71 1.56 13.60
N ARG A 77 -8.13 0.60 12.76
CA ARG A 77 -9.32 0.74 11.93
C ARG A 77 -10.37 -0.31 12.32
N ASP A 78 -11.61 0.15 12.45
CA ASP A 78 -12.75 -0.74 12.67
C ASP A 78 -13.13 -1.45 11.37
N GLU A 79 -13.17 -0.71 10.27
CA GLU A 79 -13.50 -1.23 8.94
C GLU A 79 -12.26 -1.83 8.26
N PRO A 80 -12.34 -3.10 7.80
CA PRO A 80 -11.30 -3.70 6.98
C PRO A 80 -11.10 -2.92 5.67
N VAL A 81 -9.85 -2.86 5.21
CA VAL A 81 -9.51 -2.21 3.93
C VAL A 81 -9.62 -3.24 2.82
N GLN A 82 -10.51 -3.01 1.85
CA GLN A 82 -10.57 -3.81 0.64
C GLN A 82 -9.30 -3.61 -0.20
N THR A 83 -8.75 -4.71 -0.73
CA THR A 83 -7.51 -4.70 -1.51
C THR A 83 -7.66 -5.38 -2.86
N TYR A 84 -6.76 -5.06 -3.78
CA TYR A 84 -6.74 -5.57 -5.14
C TYR A 84 -5.32 -5.98 -5.53
N SER A 85 -5.16 -7.14 -6.16
CA SER A 85 -3.89 -7.60 -6.74
C SER A 85 -3.81 -7.13 -8.19
N ILE A 86 -2.80 -6.33 -8.52
CA ILE A 86 -2.59 -5.83 -9.87
C ILE A 86 -2.01 -6.94 -10.75
N THR A 87 -2.57 -7.10 -11.95
CA THR A 87 -2.02 -7.98 -12.97
C THR A 87 -0.86 -7.28 -13.66
N ILE A 88 0.34 -7.83 -13.54
CA ILE A 88 1.54 -7.30 -14.19
C ILE A 88 1.61 -7.89 -15.60
N THR A 89 1.34 -7.09 -16.62
CA THR A 89 1.65 -7.42 -18.01
C THR A 89 3.13 -7.22 -18.28
N GLN A 90 3.80 -8.23 -18.82
CA GLN A 90 5.13 -8.08 -19.40
C GLN A 90 4.93 -7.81 -20.90
N GLU A 91 5.42 -6.66 -21.38
CA GLU A 91 5.61 -6.43 -22.82
C GLU A 91 6.80 -7.24 -23.36
#